data_AF-A0A2D5MP30-F1
#
_entry.id   AF-A0A2D5MP30-F1
#
_cell.length_a   1.000
_cell.length_b   1.000
_cell.length_c   1.000
_cell.angle_alpha   90.00
_cell.angle_beta   90.00
_cell.angle_gamma   90.00
#
_symmetry.space_group_name_H-M   'P 1'
#
loop_
_entity.id
_entity.type
_entity.pdbx_description
1 polymer ?
#
loop_
_entity_poly.entity_id
_entity_poly.type
_entity_poly.pdbx_seq_one_letter_code
_entity_poly.pdbx_strand_id
1 'polypeptide(L)' 'MIRFNNNKERKNMPNTFFTTSIEHLTTTADGDKFIVSTTFANSYGDTASISEANAIAGFEQEGLKADDLMSITTV' A
#
# COMPACT_ATOMS: atom_id res chain seq x y z
N MET A 1 44.16 13.03 -24.95
CA MET A 1 43.61 12.80 -23.60
C MET A 1 42.28 13.54 -23.52
N ILE A 2 41.15 12.84 -23.68
CA ILE A 2 39.81 13.45 -23.66
C ILE A 2 39.30 13.34 -22.22
N ARG A 3 39.05 14.46 -21.54
CA ARG A 3 38.38 14.48 -20.23
C ARG A 3 36.88 14.45 -20.48
N PHE A 4 36.24 13.33 -20.17
CA PHE A 4 34.78 13.24 -20.16
C PHE A 4 34.24 13.97 -18.93
N ASN A 5 33.36 14.95 -19.19
CA ASN A 5 32.71 15.78 -18.19
C ASN A 5 31.51 15.00 -17.63
N ASN A 6 31.68 14.33 -16.48
CA ASN A 6 30.61 13.58 -15.81
C ASN A 6 29.67 14.50 -15.01
N ASN A 7 29.09 15.51 -15.65
CA ASN A 7 28.14 16.40 -14.98
C ASN A 7 26.70 16.06 -15.33
N LYS A 8 26.11 15.31 -14.39
CA LYS A 8 24.75 15.43 -13.85
C LYS A 8 23.59 15.56 -14.85
N GLU A 9 22.87 14.45 -14.96
CA GLU A 9 21.41 14.48 -14.83
C GLU A 9 21.00 13.41 -13.82
N ARG A 10 21.04 13.73 -12.52
CA ARG A 10 20.08 13.07 -11.62
C ARG A 10 18.74 13.67 -12.01
N LYS A 11 18.07 13.04 -12.97
CA LYS A 11 16.63 13.24 -13.20
C LYS A 11 16.00 13.23 -11.82
N ASN A 12 15.43 14.36 -11.41
CA ASN A 12 14.52 14.39 -10.28
C ASN A 12 13.34 13.52 -10.70
N MET A 13 13.45 12.20 -10.52
CA MET A 13 12.27 11.35 -10.53
C MET A 13 11.41 11.92 -9.42
N PRO A 14 10.15 12.30 -9.69
CA PRO A 14 9.25 12.66 -8.61
C PRO A 14 9.31 11.51 -7.61
N ASN A 15 9.52 11.85 -6.34
CA ASN A 15 9.48 10.88 -5.24
C ASN A 15 8.01 10.55 -5.01
N THR A 16 7.34 10.02 -6.04
CA THR A 16 5.95 9.62 -6.01
C THR A 16 5.90 8.38 -5.15
N PHE A 17 5.15 8.50 -4.07
CA PHE A 17 4.96 7.43 -3.12
C PHE A 17 3.47 7.19 -3.02
N PHE A 18 3.10 5.94 -3.16
CA PHE A 18 1.72 5.49 -3.08
C PHE A 18 1.46 4.92 -1.70
N THR A 19 0.25 5.15 -1.21
CA THR A 19 -0.24 4.51 0.01
C THR A 19 -1.59 3.88 -0.27
N THR A 20 -1.78 2.68 0.24
CA THR A 20 -3.02 1.92 0.05
C THR A 20 -3.71 1.68 1.38
N SER A 21 -5.01 1.94 1.41
CA SER A 21 -5.92 1.55 2.50
C SER A 21 -6.90 0.49 2.02
N ILE A 22 -7.27 -0.43 2.90
CA ILE A 22 -8.24 -1.49 2.62
C ILE A 22 -9.45 -1.30 3.53
N GLU A 23 -10.63 -1.29 2.93
CA GLU A 23 -11.88 -1.39 3.66
C GLU A 23 -12.26 -2.86 3.80
N HIS A 24 -12.57 -3.28 5.02
CA HIS A 24 -12.91 -4.66 5.31
C HIS A 24 -13.92 -4.79 6.46
N LEU A 25 -14.58 -5.94 6.52
CA LEU A 25 -15.46 -6.29 7.62
C LEU A 25 -14.65 -6.70 8.85
N THR A 26 -15.16 -6.33 10.02
CA THR A 26 -14.70 -6.82 11.32
C THR A 26 -15.91 -7.17 12.16
N THR A 27 -15.80 -8.24 12.94
CA THR A 27 -16.84 -8.69 13.87
C THR A 27 -16.36 -8.43 15.29
N THR A 28 -17.19 -7.74 16.07
CA THR A 28 -16.92 -7.51 17.51
C THR A 28 -17.16 -8.78 18.32
N ALA A 29 -16.71 -8.79 19.57
CA ALA A 29 -16.92 -9.93 20.47
C ALA A 29 -18.40 -10.30 20.66
N ASP A 30 -19.30 -9.33 20.54
CA ASP A 30 -20.75 -9.50 20.71
C ASP A 30 -21.47 -9.88 19.39
N GLY A 31 -20.72 -10.01 18.28
CA GLY A 31 -21.23 -10.47 16.98
C GLY A 31 -21.63 -9.38 15.99
N ASP A 32 -21.54 -8.10 16.38
CA ASP A 32 -21.83 -6.99 15.47
C ASP A 32 -20.74 -6.83 14.41
N LYS A 33 -21.15 -6.53 13.17
CA LYS A 33 -20.27 -6.36 12.01
C LYS A 33 -20.15 -4.89 11.61
N PHE A 34 -18.92 -4.45 11.37
CA PHE A 34 -18.59 -3.08 10.96
C PHE A 34 -17.66 -3.10 9.76
N ILE A 35 -17.75 -2.05 8.92
CA ILE A 35 -16.75 -1.76 7.90
C ILE A 35 -15.67 -0.92 8.56
N VAL A 36 -14.42 -1.34 8.42
CA VAL A 36 -13.23 -0.68 8.94
C VAL A 36 -12.33 -0.34 7.77
N SER A 37 -11.78 0.89 7.76
CA SER A 37 -10.74 1.30 6.82
C SER A 37 -9.39 1.23 7.52
N THR A 38 -8.48 0.40 7.00
CA THR A 38 -7.19 0.12 7.62
C THR A 38 -6.05 0.41 6.64
N THR A 39 -5.03 1.11 7.13
CA THR A 39 -3.71 1.21 6.49
C THR A 39 -2.77 0.28 7.23
N PHE A 40 -2.38 -0.82 6.59
CA PHE A 40 -1.53 -1.84 7.21
C PHE A 40 -0.06 -1.39 7.27
N ALA A 41 0.73 -2.02 8.13
CA ALA A 41 2.16 -1.74 8.18
C ALA A 41 2.81 -2.03 6.82
N ASN A 42 3.64 -1.09 6.36
CA ASN A 42 4.32 -1.16 5.06
C ASN A 42 3.40 -1.17 3.82
N SER A 43 2.13 -0.74 3.93
CA SER A 43 1.15 -0.69 2.83
C SER A 43 1.41 0.41 1.80
N TYR A 44 2.68 0.65 1.50
CA TYR A 44 3.16 1.73 0.67
C TYR A 44 4.18 1.26 -0.36
N GLY A 45 4.42 2.07 -1.40
CA GLY A 45 5.40 1.72 -2.42
C GLY A 45 5.67 2.82 -3.44
N ASP A 46 6.75 2.65 -4.20
CA ASP A 46 7.15 3.57 -5.27
C ASP A 46 6.25 3.46 -6.51
N THR A 47 5.40 2.42 -6.57
CA THR A 47 4.34 2.26 -7.57
C THR A 47 3.03 1.90 -6.89
N ALA A 48 1.90 2.25 -7.51
CA ALA A 48 0.57 1.88 -7.02
C ALA A 48 0.44 0.36 -6.83
N SER A 49 1.00 -0.43 -7.76
CA SER A 49 0.98 -1.89 -7.68
C SER A 49 1.78 -2.44 -6.50
N ILE A 50 2.94 -1.84 -6.16
CA ILE A 50 3.75 -2.26 -5.01
C ILE A 50 3.00 -1.92 -3.71
N SER A 51 2.45 -0.72 -3.62
CA SER A 51 1.65 -0.28 -2.47
C SER A 51 0.45 -1.19 -2.22
N GLU A 52 -0.27 -1.54 -3.27
CA GLU A 52 -1.42 -2.45 -3.21
C GLU A 52 -1.03 -3.86 -2.76
N ALA A 53 0.01 -4.44 -3.37
CA ALA A 53 0.50 -5.77 -2.99
C ALA A 53 0.94 -5.82 -1.52
N ASN A 54 1.59 -4.75 -1.03
CA ASN A 54 1.99 -4.67 0.36
C ASN A 54 0.80 -4.53 1.32
N ALA A 55 -0.24 -3.76 0.93
CA ALA A 55 -1.45 -3.64 1.72
C ALA A 55 -2.20 -4.97 1.84
N ILE A 56 -2.31 -5.72 0.74
CA ILE A 56 -2.91 -7.07 0.72
C ILE A 56 -2.09 -8.03 1.61
N ALA A 57 -0.77 -7.99 1.54
CA ALA A 57 0.08 -8.80 2.42
C ALA A 57 -0.15 -8.48 3.90
N GLY A 58 -0.31 -7.21 4.26
CA GLY A 58 -0.66 -6.81 5.64
C GLY A 58 -2.05 -7.28 6.06
N PHE A 59 -3.04 -7.19 5.17
CA PHE A 59 -4.38 -7.70 5.39
C PHE A 59 -4.40 -9.21 5.68
N GLU A 60 -3.69 -9.99 4.88
CA GLU A 60 -3.56 -11.45 5.07
C GLU A 60 -2.80 -11.82 6.35
N GLN A 61 -1.78 -11.03 6.73
CA GLN A 61 -1.01 -11.23 7.97
C GLN A 61 -1.84 -11.03 9.23
N GLU A 62 -2.82 -10.12 9.20
CA GLU A 62 -3.79 -9.93 10.28
C GLU A 62 -4.86 -11.05 10.32
N GLY A 63 -4.77 -12.04 9.43
CA GLY A 63 -5.67 -13.19 9.39
C GLY A 63 -7.03 -12.89 8.74
N LEU A 64 -7.18 -11.71 8.13
CA LEU A 64 -8.38 -11.31 7.40
C LEU A 64 -8.44 -12.05 6.06
N LYS A 65 -9.65 -12.38 5.62
CA LYS A 65 -9.89 -13.21 4.44
C LYS A 65 -10.45 -12.40 3.29
N ALA A 66 -10.30 -12.90 2.07
CA ALA A 66 -10.87 -12.26 0.88
C ALA A 66 -12.38 -12.00 1.00
N ASP A 67 -13.12 -12.87 1.71
CA ASP A 67 -14.56 -12.71 1.97
C ASP A 67 -14.89 -11.48 2.85
N ASP A 68 -13.92 -10.98 3.62
CA ASP A 68 -14.07 -9.79 4.46
C ASP A 68 -13.66 -8.51 3.72
N LEU A 69 -13.06 -8.60 2.52
CA LEU A 69 -12.56 -7.46 1.76
C LEU A 69 -13.71 -6.73 1.04
N MET A 70 -13.80 -5.41 1.25
CA MET A 70 -14.84 -4.57 0.65
C MET A 70 -14.27 -3.68 -0.46
N SER A 71 -13.15 -3.02 -0.21
CA SER A 71 -12.50 -2.16 -1.20
C SER A 71 -11.01 -2.01 -0.93
N ILE A 72 -10.27 -1.67 -1.99
CA ILE A 72 -8.86 -1.29 -1.93
C ILE A 72 -8.73 0.08 -2.60
N THR A 73 -8.16 1.05 -1.89
CA THR A 73 -7.96 2.41 -2.41
C THR A 73 -6.49 2.78 -2.31
N THR A 74 -5.89 3.16 -3.43
CA THR A 74 -4.50 3.62 -3.53
C THR A 74 -4.49 5.08 -3.98
N VAL A 75 -3.76 5.92 -3.25
CA VAL A 75 -3.57 7.37 -3.54
C VAL A 75 -2.11 7.70 -3.80
#